data_AF-A0A6P5RE17-F1
#
_entry.id   AF-A0A6P5RE17-F1
#
_cell.length_a   1.000
_cell.length_b   1.000
_cell.length_c   1.000
_cell.angle_alpha   90.00
_cell.angle_beta   90.00
_cell.angle_gamma   90.00
#
_symmetry.space_group_name_H-M   'P 1'
#
loop_
_entity.id
_entity.type
_entity.pdbx_description
1 polymer ?
#
loop_
_entity_poly.entity_id
_entity_poly.type
_entity_poly.pdbx_seq_one_letter_code
_entity_poly.pdbx_strand_id
1 'polypeptide(L)'
;MAPEYAIQGIVTSKVEIYNFGVVMLEIVSGKKNAGYNFNHESEYLLDMVSKTDRTLMDLVDKNLSGIYDAKQAITILTLAVMCTNISPTLRPRMADIVSILVGEKTFEQINPPTVEDHP
;
A
#
# COMPACT_ATOMS: atom_id res chain seq x y z
N MET A 1 4.00 -1.31 11.53
CA MET A 1 3.10 -0.34 12.18
C MET A 1 3.38 1.05 11.63
N ALA A 2 2.41 1.97 11.72
CA ALA A 2 2.61 3.37 11.35
C ALA A 2 3.76 4.00 12.17
N PRO A 3 4.68 4.74 11.54
CA PRO A 3 5.86 5.28 12.21
C PRO A 3 5.51 6.27 13.32
N GLU A 4 4.50 7.13 13.13
CA GLU A 4 4.10 8.12 14.13
C GLU A 4 3.52 7.48 15.40
N TYR A 5 2.85 6.33 15.28
CA TYR A 5 2.40 5.57 16.44
C TYR A 5 3.58 4.90 17.15
N ALA A 6 4.46 4.24 16.38
CA ALA A 6 5.59 3.49 16.94
C ALA A 6 6.62 4.40 17.64
N ILE A 7 6.85 5.60 17.11
CA ILE A 7 7.88 6.53 17.58
C ILE A 7 7.30 7.50 18.62
N GLN A 8 6.09 8.01 18.39
CA GLN A 8 5.55 9.14 19.15
C GLN A 8 4.28 8.78 19.95
N GLY A 9 3.75 7.56 19.82
CA GLY A 9 2.51 7.15 20.47
C GLY A 9 1.26 7.85 19.93
N ILE A 10 1.35 8.51 18.77
CA ILE A 10 0.25 9.27 18.18
C ILE A 10 -0.81 8.31 17.63
N VAL A 11 -2.04 8.46 18.08
CA VAL A 11 -3.20 7.67 17.63
C VAL A 11 -4.10 8.55 16.77
N THR A 12 -4.29 8.16 15.51
CA THR A 12 -5.20 8.83 14.56
C THR A 12 -5.80 7.80 13.62
N SER A 13 -6.86 8.16 12.89
CA SER A 13 -7.40 7.32 11.79
C SER A 13 -6.36 7.02 10.71
N LYS A 14 -5.32 7.85 10.56
CA LYS A 14 -4.23 7.61 9.61
C LYS A 14 -3.34 6.43 10.00
N VAL A 15 -3.26 6.10 11.29
CA VAL A 15 -2.54 4.90 11.77
C VAL A 15 -3.26 3.63 11.32
N GLU A 16 -4.59 3.63 11.42
CA GLU A 16 -5.41 2.51 10.93
C GLU A 16 -5.29 2.35 9.42
N ILE A 17 -5.30 3.45 8.65
CA ILE A 17 -5.08 3.42 7.21
C ILE A 17 -3.71 2.84 6.85
N TYR A 18 -2.64 3.22 7.56
CA TYR A 18 -1.32 2.65 7.33
C TYR A 18 -1.31 1.14 7.57
N ASN A 19 -1.84 0.69 8.70
CA ASN A 19 -1.87 -0.73 9.05
C ASN A 19 -2.75 -1.52 8.07
N PHE A 20 -3.84 -0.93 7.57
CA PHE A 20 -4.64 -1.51 6.50
C PHE A 20 -3.84 -1.67 5.19
N GLY A 21 -3.05 -0.67 4.82
CA GLY A 21 -2.13 -0.76 3.68
C GLY A 21 -1.12 -1.91 3.83
N VAL A 22 -0.58 -2.13 5.03
CA VAL A 22 0.29 -3.29 5.31
C VAL A 22 -0.47 -4.60 5.07
N VAL A 23 -1.69 -4.74 5.58
CA VAL A 23 -2.52 -5.94 5.39
C VAL A 23 -2.83 -6.18 3.91
N MET A 24 -3.11 -5.13 3.13
CA MET A 24 -3.30 -5.25 1.68
C MET A 24 -2.06 -5.83 0.99
N LEU A 25 -0.86 -5.39 1.38
CA LEU A 25 0.37 -5.94 0.84
C LEU A 25 0.55 -7.42 1.23
N GLU A 26 0.23 -7.79 2.47
CA GLU A 26 0.28 -9.18 2.92
C GLU A 26 -0.66 -10.07 2.11
N ILE A 27 -1.89 -9.60 1.85
CA ILE A 27 -2.90 -10.33 1.07
C ILE A 27 -2.42 -10.55 -0.37
N VAL A 28 -1.94 -9.49 -1.05
CA VAL A 28 -1.56 -9.61 -2.46
C VAL A 28 -0.27 -10.41 -2.64
N SER A 29 0.67 -10.30 -1.69
CA SER A 29 1.97 -10.97 -1.79
C SER A 29 2.02 -12.38 -1.20
N GLY A 30 1.05 -12.74 -0.36
CA GLY A 30 1.08 -13.98 0.42
C GLY A 30 2.21 -14.01 1.46
N LYS A 31 2.87 -12.87 1.73
CA LYS A 31 4.00 -12.75 2.66
C LYS A 31 3.59 -12.03 3.93
N LYS A 32 4.24 -12.37 5.05
CA LYS A 32 4.11 -11.64 6.31
C LYS A 32 4.87 -10.31 6.24
N ASN A 33 4.36 -9.27 6.90
CA ASN A 33 4.99 -7.95 6.94
C ASN A 33 6.42 -7.96 7.52
N ALA A 34 6.67 -8.83 8.50
CA ALA A 34 7.98 -9.04 9.08
C ALA A 34 8.35 -10.52 8.98
N GLY A 35 9.52 -10.80 8.43
CA GLY A 35 10.07 -12.14 8.32
C GLY A 35 11.59 -12.11 8.31
N TYR A 36 12.16 -13.28 8.01
CA TYR A 36 13.59 -13.44 7.80
C TYR A 36 13.83 -13.99 6.40
N ASN A 37 14.82 -13.45 5.70
CA ASN A 37 15.24 -13.98 4.41
C ASN A 37 16.10 -15.25 4.59
N PHE A 38 16.54 -15.87 3.49
CA PHE A 38 17.40 -17.07 3.52
C PHE A 38 18.74 -16.86 4.23
N ASN A 39 19.18 -15.61 4.39
CA ASN A 39 20.41 -15.23 5.09
C ASN A 39 20.14 -14.89 6.58
N HIS A 40 18.94 -15.15 7.09
CA HIS A 40 18.49 -14.79 8.43
C HIS A 40 18.49 -13.29 8.74
N GLU A 41 18.49 -12.44 7.71
CA GLU A 41 18.34 -10.99 7.89
C GLU A 41 16.86 -10.64 7.97
N SER A 42 16.52 -9.65 8.79
CA SER A 42 15.16 -9.13 8.86
C SER A 42 14.75 -8.55 7.53
N GLU A 43 13.66 -9.07 6.98
CA GLU A 43 13.06 -8.57 5.74
C GLU A 43 11.66 -8.04 6.05
N TYR A 44 11.45 -6.76 5.77
CA TYR A 44 10.15 -6.14 5.88
C TYR A 44 9.53 -5.99 4.49
N LEU A 45 8.22 -6.19 4.44
CA LEU A 45 7.49 -6.13 3.19
C LEU A 45 7.52 -4.73 2.57
N LEU A 46 7.54 -3.70 3.42
CA LEU A 46 7.74 -2.30 3.01
C LEU A 46 9.14 -2.04 2.43
N ASP A 47 10.17 -2.76 2.87
CA ASP A 47 11.50 -2.66 2.28
C ASP A 47 11.50 -3.22 0.86
N MET A 48 10.75 -4.29 0.60
CA MET A 48 10.58 -4.81 -0.77
C MET A 48 9.86 -3.79 -1.66
N VAL A 49 8.79 -3.15 -1.16
CA VAL A 49 8.07 -2.11 -1.91
C VAL A 49 9.01 -0.96 -2.31
N SER A 50 9.84 -0.48 -1.39
CA SER A 50 10.78 0.62 -1.64
C SER A 50 11.98 0.24 -2.51
N LYS A 51 12.43 -1.02 -2.45
CA LYS A 51 13.53 -1.56 -3.27
C LYS A 51 13.09 -2.03 -4.65
N THR A 52 11.79 -2.00 -4.94
CA THR A 52 11.28 -2.41 -6.25
C THR A 52 11.60 -1.31 -7.27
N ASP A 53 12.82 -1.33 -7.83
CA ASP A 53 13.20 -0.60 -9.06
C ASP A 53 12.45 -1.14 -10.31
N ARG A 54 11.50 -2.05 -10.11
CA ARG A 54 10.72 -2.78 -11.11
C ARG A 54 9.23 -2.43 -11.02
N THR A 55 8.37 -3.28 -11.57
CA THR A 55 6.91 -3.15 -11.48
C THR A 55 6.39 -3.68 -10.16
N LEU A 56 5.43 -2.98 -9.52
CA LEU A 56 4.74 -3.47 -8.31
C LEU A 56 4.20 -4.91 -8.45
N MET A 57 3.90 -5.36 -9.66
CA MET A 57 3.43 -6.71 -9.96
C MET A 57 4.39 -7.83 -9.52
N ASP A 58 5.69 -7.54 -9.33
CA ASP A 58 6.66 -8.51 -8.82
C ASP A 58 6.37 -8.92 -7.36
N LEU A 59 5.54 -8.14 -6.66
CA LEU A 59 5.10 -8.42 -5.30
C LEU A 59 3.94 -9.40 -5.23
N VAL A 60 3.25 -9.70 -6.34
CA VAL A 60 2.10 -10.62 -6.33
C VAL A 60 2.53 -12.03 -5.97
N ASP A 61 1.72 -12.72 -5.15
CA ASP A 61 1.98 -14.08 -4.70
C ASP A 61 2.18 -15.02 -5.90
N LYS A 62 3.38 -15.62 -5.97
CA LYS A 62 3.77 -16.56 -7.01
C LYS A 62 2.92 -17.84 -6.97
N ASN A 63 2.35 -18.18 -5.80
CA ASN A 63 1.48 -19.35 -5.64
C ASN A 63 0.15 -19.20 -6.38
N LEU A 64 -0.28 -17.96 -6.70
CA LEU A 64 -1.47 -17.74 -7.53
C LEU A 64 -1.29 -18.23 -8.97
N SER A 65 -0.05 -18.54 -9.39
CA SER A 65 0.25 -19.15 -10.69
C SER A 65 -0.36 -18.38 -11.88
N GLY A 66 -0.46 -17.05 -11.78
CA GLY A 66 -1.07 -16.18 -12.79
C GLY A 66 -2.61 -16.21 -12.83
N ILE A 67 -3.26 -16.94 -11.93
CA ILE A 67 -4.72 -17.08 -11.84
C ILE A 67 -5.27 -15.96 -10.95
N TYR A 68 -5.24 -14.73 -11.46
CA TYR A 68 -5.79 -13.55 -10.80
C TYR A 68 -6.03 -12.43 -11.83
N ASP A 69 -6.83 -11.43 -11.46
CA ASP A 69 -7.02 -10.24 -12.26
C ASP A 69 -5.84 -9.27 -12.04
N ALA A 70 -5.00 -9.11 -13.06
CA ALA A 70 -3.82 -8.24 -13.00
C ALA A 70 -4.17 -6.77 -12.75
N LYS A 71 -5.32 -6.29 -13.24
CA LYS A 71 -5.78 -4.91 -13.03
C LYS A 71 -6.20 -4.70 -11.57
N GLN A 72 -6.87 -5.68 -10.97
CA GLN A 72 -7.22 -5.61 -9.55
C GLN A 72 -5.96 -5.69 -8.67
N ALA A 73 -5.02 -6.59 -9.01
CA ALA A 73 -3.76 -6.72 -8.29
C ALA A 73 -2.96 -5.42 -8.28
N ILE A 74 -2.75 -4.78 -9.44
CA ILE A 74 -2.04 -3.49 -9.50
C ILE A 74 -2.80 -2.40 -8.74
N THR A 75 -4.14 -2.37 -8.82
CA THR A 75 -4.97 -1.39 -8.10
C THR A 75 -4.79 -1.53 -6.58
N ILE A 76 -4.85 -2.76 -6.05
CA ILE A 76 -4.68 -3.01 -4.62
C ILE A 76 -3.25 -2.65 -4.18
N LEU A 77 -2.23 -3.01 -4.98
CA LEU A 77 -0.83 -2.67 -4.67
C LEU A 77 -0.60 -1.15 -4.66
N THR A 78 -1.14 -0.41 -5.63
CA THR A 78 -1.06 1.05 -5.67
C THR A 78 -1.76 1.68 -4.47
N LEU A 79 -2.96 1.21 -4.11
CA LEU A 79 -3.65 1.66 -2.89
C LEU A 79 -2.82 1.39 -1.64
N ALA A 80 -2.23 0.20 -1.55
CA ALA A 80 -1.43 -0.19 -0.40
C ALA A 80 -0.21 0.73 -0.23
N VAL A 81 0.50 1.04 -1.32
CA VAL A 81 1.63 2.01 -1.34
C VAL A 81 1.18 3.39 -0.84
N MET A 82 0.03 3.89 -1.30
CA MET A 82 -0.52 5.17 -0.85
C MET A 82 -0.89 5.14 0.64
N CYS A 83 -1.49 4.04 1.11
CA CYS A 83 -1.85 3.86 2.51
C CYS A 83 -0.62 3.80 3.42
N THR A 84 0.48 3.19 2.96
CA THR A 84 1.73 3.05 3.73
C THR A 84 2.69 4.23 3.53
N ASN A 85 2.21 5.38 3.04
CA ASN A 85 3.04 6.57 2.90
C ASN A 85 3.55 7.03 4.28
N ILE A 86 4.84 7.39 4.34
CA ILE A 86 5.48 7.91 5.56
C ILE A 86 4.73 9.14 6.05
N SER A 87 4.30 10.02 5.14
CA SER A 87 3.50 11.20 5.47
C SER A 87 2.02 10.80 5.69
N PRO A 88 1.46 10.96 6.91
CA PRO A 88 0.07 10.63 7.19
C PRO A 88 -0.94 11.45 6.36
N THR A 89 -0.56 12.64 5.92
CA THR A 89 -1.43 13.53 5.13
C THR A 89 -1.62 13.05 3.70
N LEU A 90 -0.64 12.32 3.15
CA LEU A 90 -0.70 11.75 1.80
C LEU A 90 -1.48 10.44 1.73
N ARG A 91 -1.79 9.83 2.87
CA ARG A 91 -2.59 8.60 2.92
C ARG A 91 -4.04 8.94 2.52
N PRO A 92 -4.73 8.14 1.71
CA PRO A 92 -6.13 8.38 1.33
C PRO A 92 -7.08 8.24 2.52
N ARG A 93 -8.34 8.66 2.37
CA ARG A 93 -9.38 8.40 3.38
C ARG A 93 -9.90 6.98 3.21
N MET A 94 -10.36 6.35 4.29
CA MET A 94 -10.94 5.00 4.21
C MET A 94 -12.11 4.90 3.22
N ALA A 95 -12.95 5.93 3.16
CA ALA A 95 -14.05 5.99 2.19
C ALA A 95 -13.55 5.97 0.74
N ASP A 96 -12.45 6.67 0.44
CA ASP A 96 -11.86 6.69 -0.90
C ASP A 96 -11.21 5.34 -1.24
N ILE A 97 -10.53 4.73 -0.27
CA ILE A 97 -9.96 3.38 -0.42
C ILE A 97 -11.06 2.38 -0.78
N VAL A 98 -12.15 2.36 0.00
CA VAL A 98 -13.30 1.46 -0.25
C VAL A 98 -13.88 1.72 -1.65
N SER A 99 -14.11 2.99 -2.01
CA SER A 99 -14.70 3.33 -3.31
C SER A 99 -13.87 2.85 -4.50
N ILE A 100 -12.54 2.82 -4.40
CA ILE A 100 -11.69 2.23 -5.44
C ILE A 100 -11.80 0.70 -5.43
N LEU A 101 -11.77 0.06 -4.25
CA LEU A 101 -11.83 -1.39 -4.13
C LEU A 101 -13.14 -1.99 -4.66
N VAL A 102 -14.26 -1.28 -4.50
CA VAL A 102 -15.57 -1.71 -5.02
C VAL A 102 -15.81 -1.26 -6.47
N GLY A 103 -14.85 -0.56 -7.09
CA GLY A 103 -14.92 -0.10 -8.47
C GLY A 103 -15.83 1.11 -8.72
N GLU A 104 -16.16 1.88 -7.67
CA GLU A 104 -16.97 3.10 -7.77
C GLU A 104 -16.16 4.32 -8.22
N LYS A 105 -14.88 4.39 -7.84
CA LYS A 105 -13.97 5.49 -8.20
C LYS A 105 -12.65 5.00 -8.77
N THR A 106 -11.96 5.89 -9.48
CA THR A 106 -10.57 5.75 -9.93
C THR A 106 -9.62 6.60 -9.09
N PHE A 107 -8.30 6.40 -9.27
CA PHE A 107 -7.28 7.17 -8.55
C PHE A 107 -7.34 8.67 -8.85
N GLU A 108 -7.67 9.04 -10.09
CA GLU A 108 -7.78 10.43 -10.54
C GLU A 108 -8.92 11.17 -9.82
N GLN A 109 -9.97 10.44 -9.41
CA GLN A 109 -11.13 11.02 -8.73
C GLN A 109 -10.90 11.26 -7.24
N ILE A 110 -9.96 10.53 -6.61
CA ILE A 110 -9.65 10.67 -5.18
C ILE A 110 -8.41 11.53 -4.93
N ASN A 111 -7.56 11.67 -5.94
CA ASN A 111 -6.39 12.54 -5.94
C ASN A 111 -6.43 13.41 -7.21
N PRO A 112 -7.39 14.35 -7.31
CA PRO A 112 -7.45 15.25 -8.45
C PRO A 112 -6.13 16.00 -8.55
N PRO A 113 -5.58 16.20 -9.76
CA PRO A 113 -4.41 17.06 -9.92
C PRO A 113 -4.73 18.38 -9.24
N THR A 114 -3.87 18.81 -8.32
CA THR A 114 -3.88 20.19 -7.87
C THR A 114 -3.83 21.02 -9.13
N VAL A 115 -4.88 21.82 -9.37
CA VAL A 115 -4.82 22.91 -10.33
C VAL A 115 -3.74 23.84 -9.77
N GLU A 116 -2.48 23.53 -10.07
CA GLU A 116 -1.41 24.50 -9.93
C GLU A 116 -1.73 25.60 -10.92
N ASP A 117 -1.97 26.79 -10.37
CA ASP A 117 -2.28 28.01 -11.07
C ASP A 117 -1.35 28.17 -12.30
N HIS A 118 -1.96 28.33 -13.47
CA HIS A 118 -1.40 29.14 -14.55
C HIS A 118 -2.11 30.49 -14.51
N PRO A 119 -1.43 31.63 -14.77
CA PRO A 119 -0.16 31.77 -15.48
C PRO A 119 1.01 32.37 -14.67
#